data_AF-E6TH00-F1
#
_entry.id   AF-E6TH00-F1
#
_cell.length_a   1.000
_cell.length_b   1.000
_cell.length_c   1.000
_cell.angle_alpha   90.00
_cell.angle_beta   90.00
_cell.angle_gamma   90.00
#
_symmetry.space_group_name_H-M   'P 1'
#
loop_
_entity.id
_entity.type
_entity.pdbx_description
1 polymer ?
#
loop_
_entity_poly.entity_id
_entity_poly.type
_entity_poly.pdbx_seq_one_letter_code
_entity_poly.pdbx_strand_id
1 'polypeptide(L)'
;MPEKPKPRPPAGLGAGGRKLWRDLVENFEFDGAEPRLLAELCRQVDLVDALAAAVDTHGVMVPTADGGGVKLNTAVTELRQARLAVARLIAALRLPGEDGRTEQRRTGFRGVYGVTGGGA
;
A
#
# COMPACT_ATOMS: atom_id res chain seq x y z
N MET A 1 -11.96 -18.91 27.87
CA MET A 1 -12.59 -18.69 26.55
C MET A 1 -11.65 -19.26 25.51
N PRO A 2 -12.10 -20.06 24.52
CA PRO A 2 -11.21 -20.54 23.48
C PRO A 2 -10.75 -19.36 22.60
N GLU A 3 -9.46 -19.32 22.29
CA GLU A 3 -8.86 -18.33 21.40
C GLU A 3 -9.45 -18.46 19.99
N LYS A 4 -9.80 -17.34 19.35
CA LYS A 4 -10.40 -17.34 18.02
C LYS A 4 -9.33 -17.73 17.00
N PRO A 5 -9.58 -18.72 16.11
CA PRO A 5 -8.58 -19.13 15.13
C PRO A 5 -8.24 -17.99 14.17
N LYS A 6 -6.94 -17.76 13.96
CA LYS A 6 -6.44 -16.73 13.04
C LYS A 6 -6.94 -16.98 11.61
N PRO A 7 -7.43 -15.95 10.89
CA PRO A 7 -7.94 -16.10 9.53
C PRO A 7 -6.83 -16.52 8.55
N ARG A 8 -7.19 -17.41 7.62
CA ARG A 8 -6.29 -17.85 6.55
C ARG A 8 -6.05 -16.71 5.54
N PRO A 9 -4.87 -16.65 4.92
CA PRO A 9 -4.61 -15.71 3.84
C PRO A 9 -5.56 -15.93 2.67
N PRO A 10 -5.99 -14.86 1.98
CA PRO A 10 -6.72 -14.94 0.72
C PRO A 10 -6.03 -15.84 -0.31
N ALA A 11 -6.82 -16.51 -1.14
CA ALA A 11 -6.30 -17.29 -2.25
C ALA A 11 -5.59 -16.39 -3.29
N GLY A 12 -4.62 -16.95 -3.99
CA GLY A 12 -3.90 -16.25 -5.07
C GLY A 12 -2.81 -15.27 -4.62
N LEU A 13 -2.55 -15.15 -3.32
CA LEU A 13 -1.42 -14.35 -2.83
C LEU A 13 -0.07 -15.00 -3.15
N GLY A 14 0.88 -14.18 -3.57
CA GLY A 14 2.28 -14.50 -3.77
C GLY A 14 3.04 -14.66 -2.45
N ALA A 15 4.37 -14.72 -2.52
CA ALA A 15 5.20 -14.94 -1.33
C ALA A 15 5.18 -13.73 -0.38
N GLY A 16 5.34 -12.52 -0.91
CA GLY A 16 5.36 -11.27 -0.14
C GLY A 16 4.04 -11.00 0.57
N GLY A 17 2.93 -11.07 -0.16
CA GLY A 17 1.57 -10.88 0.36
C GLY A 17 1.20 -11.92 1.42
N ARG A 18 1.55 -13.21 1.23
CA ARG A 18 1.32 -14.24 2.25
C ARG A 18 2.16 -14.04 3.51
N LYS A 19 3.40 -13.55 3.37
CA LYS A 19 4.24 -13.22 4.53
C LYS A 19 3.61 -12.07 5.31
N LEU A 20 3.27 -10.97 4.63
CA LEU A 20 2.67 -9.80 5.25
C LEU A 20 1.34 -10.11 5.94
N TRP A 21 0.47 -10.91 5.30
CA TRP A 21 -0.79 -11.35 5.93
C TRP A 21 -0.55 -12.05 7.26
N ARG A 22 0.39 -13.00 7.30
CA ARG A 22 0.69 -13.76 8.51
C ARG A 22 1.24 -12.85 9.61
N ASP A 23 2.22 -12.01 9.29
CA ASP A 23 2.79 -11.06 10.26
C ASP A 23 1.70 -10.15 10.83
N LEU A 24 0.85 -9.57 10.00
CA LEU A 24 -0.15 -8.62 10.48
C LEU A 24 -1.27 -9.29 11.27
N VAL A 25 -1.80 -10.43 10.83
CA VAL A 25 -2.82 -11.19 11.57
C VAL A 25 -2.27 -11.80 12.87
N GLU A 26 -0.96 -11.98 12.97
CA GLU A 26 -0.31 -12.42 14.19
C GLU A 26 -0.19 -11.31 15.24
N ASN A 27 0.06 -10.08 14.80
CA ASN A 27 0.33 -8.95 15.69
C ASN A 27 -0.87 -8.02 15.93
N PHE A 28 -1.91 -8.10 15.09
CA PHE A 28 -3.06 -7.21 15.14
C PHE A 28 -4.38 -7.97 14.96
N GLU A 29 -5.43 -7.48 15.62
CA GLU A 29 -6.80 -7.89 15.35
C GLU A 29 -7.42 -7.00 14.27
N PHE A 30 -8.21 -7.60 13.39
CA PHE A 30 -8.88 -6.90 12.29
C PHE A 30 -10.37 -7.17 12.35
N ASP A 31 -11.18 -6.12 12.28
CA ASP A 31 -12.63 -6.22 12.30
C ASP A 31 -13.30 -5.45 11.14
N GLY A 32 -14.63 -5.61 11.00
CA GLY A 32 -15.42 -4.89 10.02
C GLY A 32 -14.85 -4.94 8.60
N ALA A 33 -14.44 -3.79 8.07
CA ALA A 33 -13.89 -3.65 6.72
C ALA A 33 -12.38 -3.92 6.62
N GLU A 34 -11.66 -3.95 7.73
CA GLU A 34 -10.20 -4.02 7.76
C GLU A 34 -9.62 -5.30 7.15
N PRO A 35 -10.21 -6.51 7.31
CA PRO A 35 -9.71 -7.71 6.63
C PRO A 35 -9.69 -7.59 5.10
N ARG A 36 -10.59 -6.78 4.52
CA ARG A 36 -10.66 -6.55 3.07
C ARG A 36 -9.57 -5.59 2.62
N LEU A 37 -9.30 -4.55 3.41
CA LEU A 37 -8.18 -3.63 3.20
C LEU A 37 -6.83 -4.35 3.33
N LEU A 38 -6.68 -5.21 4.34
CA LEU A 38 -5.50 -6.05 4.52
C LEU A 38 -5.28 -6.99 3.33
N ALA A 39 -6.34 -7.61 2.83
CA ALA A 39 -6.26 -8.47 1.65
C ALA A 39 -5.80 -7.70 0.40
N GLU A 40 -6.30 -6.47 0.22
CA GLU A 40 -5.88 -5.61 -0.90
C GLU A 40 -4.42 -5.16 -0.74
N LEU A 41 -4.00 -4.78 0.46
CA LEU A 41 -2.61 -4.46 0.76
C LEU A 41 -1.67 -5.62 0.38
N CYS A 42 -2.04 -6.85 0.76
CA CYS A 42 -1.24 -8.04 0.44
C CYS A 42 -1.11 -8.25 -1.07
N ARG A 43 -2.20 -8.08 -1.84
CA ARG A 43 -2.16 -8.16 -3.31
C ARG A 43 -1.29 -7.07 -3.92
N GLN A 44 -1.35 -5.85 -3.41
CA GLN A 44 -0.52 -4.75 -3.90
C GLN A 44 0.98 -4.99 -3.60
N VAL A 45 1.31 -5.61 -2.48
CA VAL A 45 2.69 -6.01 -2.17
C VAL A 45 3.18 -7.07 -3.15
N ASP A 46 2.38 -8.09 -3.47
CA ASP A 46 2.75 -9.07 -4.50
C ASP A 46 2.95 -8.42 -5.89
N LEU A 47 2.15 -7.41 -6.23
CA LEU A 47 2.32 -6.64 -7.47
C LEU A 47 3.64 -5.84 -7.47
N VAL A 48 3.97 -5.21 -6.33
CA VAL A 48 5.26 -4.51 -6.16
C VAL A 48 6.43 -5.47 -6.37
N ASP A 49 6.37 -6.67 -5.79
CA ASP A 49 7.41 -7.70 -5.94
C ASP A 49 7.58 -8.11 -7.41
N ALA A 50 6.47 -8.36 -8.12
CA ALA A 50 6.49 -8.73 -9.53
C ALA A 50 7.05 -7.62 -10.44
N LEU A 51 6.63 -6.36 -10.21
CA LEU A 51 7.10 -5.21 -10.98
C LEU A 51 8.58 -4.91 -10.69
N ALA A 52 9.01 -5.04 -9.43
CA ALA A 52 10.42 -4.90 -9.07
C ALA A 52 11.27 -5.95 -9.79
N ALA A 53 10.86 -7.22 -9.76
CA ALA A 53 11.55 -8.29 -10.48
C ALA A 53 11.62 -8.03 -12.00
N ALA A 54 10.56 -7.47 -12.60
CA ALA A 54 10.55 -7.09 -14.01
C ALA A 54 11.54 -5.94 -14.31
N VAL A 55 11.63 -4.94 -13.43
CA VAL A 55 12.62 -3.86 -13.56
C VAL A 55 14.04 -4.39 -13.38
N ASP A 56 14.28 -5.29 -12.44
CA ASP A 56 15.59 -5.91 -12.21
C ASP A 56 16.01 -6.75 -13.43
N THR A 57 15.07 -7.46 -14.05
CA THR A 57 15.32 -8.32 -15.21
C THR A 57 15.58 -7.52 -16.49
N HIS A 58 14.79 -6.47 -16.74
CA HIS A 58 14.80 -5.74 -18.01
C HIS A 58 15.51 -4.39 -17.96
N GLY A 59 15.87 -3.92 -16.77
CA GLY A 59 16.45 -2.61 -16.54
C GLY A 59 15.42 -1.47 -16.49
N VAL A 60 15.91 -0.31 -16.05
CA VAL A 60 15.12 0.93 -15.92
C VAL A 60 14.83 1.55 -17.29
N MET A 61 15.76 1.42 -18.24
CA MET A 61 15.62 1.90 -19.62
C MET A 61 15.58 0.70 -20.55
N VAL A 62 14.60 0.66 -21.46
CA VAL A 62 14.41 -0.41 -22.44
C VAL A 62 14.45 0.15 -23.86
N PRO A 63 14.94 -0.60 -24.85
CA PRO A 63 14.93 -0.16 -26.24
C PRO A 63 13.50 0.09 -26.73
N THR A 64 13.35 1.07 -27.62
CA THR A 64 12.09 1.32 -28.32
C THR A 64 11.89 0.29 -29.42
N ALA A 65 10.63 -0.01 -29.77
CA ALA A 65 10.32 -1.05 -30.75
C ALA A 65 10.78 -0.71 -32.18
N ASP A 66 10.89 0.58 -32.49
CA ASP A 66 11.42 1.12 -33.76
C ASP A 66 12.96 1.15 -33.82
N GLY A 67 13.65 0.74 -32.74
CA GLY A 67 15.11 0.69 -32.66
C GLY A 67 15.80 2.05 -32.61
N GLY A 68 15.04 3.15 -32.57
CA GLY A 68 15.56 4.52 -32.64
C GLY A 68 16.13 5.06 -31.32
N GLY A 69 15.95 4.36 -30.20
CA GLY A 69 16.49 4.79 -28.92
C GLY A 69 16.07 3.92 -27.73
N VAL A 70 16.14 4.49 -26.55
CA VAL A 70 15.71 3.89 -25.29
C VAL A 70 14.62 4.74 -24.64
N LYS A 71 13.67 4.09 -23.98
CA LYS A 71 12.62 4.73 -23.19
C LYS A 71 12.58 4.16 -21.78
N LEU A 72 11.94 4.88 -20.86
CA LEU A 72 11.69 4.35 -19.52
C LEU A 72 10.84 3.09 -19.60
N ASN A 73 11.25 2.06 -18.87
CA ASN A 73 10.47 0.83 -18.71
C ASN A 73 9.14 1.15 -18.01
N THR A 74 8.02 0.78 -18.62
CA THR A 74 6.67 1.01 -18.06
C THR A 74 6.52 0.41 -16.67
N ALA A 75 7.20 -0.71 -16.38
CA ALA A 75 7.21 -1.33 -15.06
C ALA A 75 7.72 -0.38 -13.96
N VAL A 76 8.61 0.57 -14.28
CA VAL A 76 9.11 1.57 -13.33
C VAL A 76 8.00 2.53 -12.92
N THR A 77 7.20 2.98 -13.88
CA THR A 77 6.07 3.89 -13.62
C THR A 77 4.99 3.18 -12.82
N GLU A 78 4.64 1.95 -13.20
CA GLU A 78 3.66 1.13 -12.46
C GLU A 78 4.14 0.80 -11.05
N LEU A 79 5.42 0.46 -10.88
CA LEU A 79 6.02 0.17 -9.57
C LEU A 79 5.91 1.39 -8.63
N ARG A 80 6.10 2.60 -9.16
CA ARG A 80 5.91 3.83 -8.39
C ARG A 80 4.46 3.97 -7.94
N GLN A 81 3.48 3.72 -8.82
CA GLN A 81 2.06 3.82 -8.46
C GLN A 81 1.64 2.76 -7.45
N ALA A 82 2.08 1.51 -7.63
CA ALA A 82 1.82 0.42 -6.70
C ALA A 82 2.38 0.71 -5.30
N ARG A 83 3.60 1.26 -5.20
CA ARG A 83 4.19 1.70 -3.92
C ARG A 83 3.37 2.80 -3.23
N LEU A 84 2.83 3.75 -4.00
CA LEU A 84 1.95 4.78 -3.44
C LEU A 84 0.59 4.20 -3.01
N ALA A 85 0.06 3.21 -3.71
CA ALA A 85 -1.16 2.49 -3.31
C ALA A 85 -0.95 1.73 -1.98
N VAL A 86 0.18 1.03 -1.85
CA VAL A 86 0.61 0.36 -0.60
C VAL A 86 0.64 1.36 0.56
N ALA A 87 1.30 2.51 0.39
CA ALA A 87 1.37 3.54 1.44
C ALA A 87 -0.03 4.04 1.87
N ARG A 88 -0.94 4.23 0.91
CA ARG A 88 -2.34 4.64 1.20
C ARG A 88 -3.13 3.56 1.93
N LEU A 89 -2.96 2.30 1.56
CA LEU A 89 -3.63 1.16 2.22
C LEU A 89 -3.13 0.97 3.65
N ILE A 90 -1.81 1.10 3.88
CA ILE A 90 -1.22 1.08 5.23
C ILE A 90 -1.80 2.22 6.08
N ALA A 91 -1.85 3.45 5.55
CA ALA A 91 -2.46 4.57 6.26
C ALA A 91 -3.96 4.38 6.53
N ALA A 92 -4.69 3.73 5.62
CA ALA A 92 -6.11 3.43 5.78
C ALA A 92 -6.38 2.37 6.86
N LEU A 93 -5.47 1.41 7.06
CA LEU A 93 -5.56 0.40 8.13
C LEU A 93 -5.33 0.99 9.53
N ARG A 94 -4.71 2.18 9.63
CA ARG A 94 -4.47 2.88 10.91
C ARG A 94 -3.84 2.00 12.00
N LEU A 95 -2.93 1.11 11.60
CA LEU A 95 -2.24 0.22 12.53
C LEU A 95 -1.60 1.03 13.67
N PRO A 96 -1.75 0.60 14.93
CA PRO A 96 -1.04 1.21 16.05
C PRO A 96 0.47 1.18 15.80
N GLY A 97 1.19 2.25 16.17
CA GLY A 97 2.66 2.22 16.19
C GLY A 97 3.19 1.30 17.29
N GLU A 98 4.50 1.07 17.32
CA GLU A 98 5.17 0.16 18.29
C GLU A 98 4.87 0.53 19.76
N ASP A 99 4.58 1.80 20.05
CA ASP A 99 4.23 2.31 21.39
C ASP A 99 2.71 2.25 21.71
N GLY A 100 1.90 1.61 20.86
CA GLY A 100 0.43 1.57 20.99
C GLY A 100 -0.27 2.90 20.68
N ARG A 101 0.47 3.94 20.29
CA ARG A 101 -0.10 5.21 19.80
C ARG A 101 -0.29 5.15 18.29
N THR A 102 -1.48 5.45 17.81
CA THR A 102 -1.71 5.70 16.38
C THR A 102 -1.13 7.07 16.03
N GLU A 103 0.18 7.16 15.76
CA GLU A 103 0.78 8.41 15.28
C GLU A 103 0.44 8.61 13.80
N GLN A 104 -0.80 9.02 13.52
CA GLN A 104 -1.11 9.76 12.30
C GLN A 104 -1.03 11.25 12.61
N ARG A 105 0.18 11.80 12.66
CA ARG A 105 0.35 13.24 12.50
C ARG A 105 -0.15 13.61 11.11
N ARG A 106 -1.39 14.09 11.04
CA ARG A 106 -1.88 14.85 9.90
C ARG A 106 -1.08 16.15 9.83
N THR A 107 0.03 16.13 9.10
CA THR A 107 0.67 17.36 8.65
C THR A 107 -0.26 18.00 7.62
N GLY A 108 -0.96 19.06 8.01
CA GLY A 108 -1.68 19.93 7.06
C GLY A 108 -3.03 20.44 7.54
N PHE A 109 -3.04 21.19 8.65
CA PHE A 109 -3.99 22.28 8.83
C PHE A 109 -3.79 23.28 7.67
N ARG A 110 -4.76 23.37 6.75
CA ARG A 110 -5.03 24.62 6.02
C ARG A 110 -6.34 25.16 6.57
N GLY A 111 -6.26 25.75 7.76
CA GLY A 111 -7.26 26.73 8.15
C GLY A 111 -7.15 27.91 7.21
N VAL A 112 -8.20 28.18 6.45
CA VAL A 112 -8.54 29.54 6.05
C VAL A 112 -9.84 29.82 6.78
N TYR A 113 -9.73 30.65 7.82
CA TYR A 113 -10.84 31.20 8.58
C TYR A 113 -11.81 31.95 7.67
N GLY A 114 -13.06 31.99 8.12
CA GLY A 114 -14.18 32.62 7.44
C GLY A 114 -13.91 34.04 6.97
N VAL A 115 -14.30 34.31 5.73
CA VAL A 115 -14.79 35.63 5.36
C VAL A 115 -16.25 35.70 5.82
N THR A 116 -16.43 36.20 7.04
CA THR A 116 -17.63 36.93 7.44
C THR A 116 -17.56 38.33 6.84
N GLY A 117 -18.61 38.74 6.14
CA GLY A 117 -18.72 40.11 5.64
C GLY A 117 -20.01 40.34 4.87
N GLY A 118 -21.14 40.32 5.57
CA GLY A 118 -22.38 40.94 5.11
C GLY A 118 -22.59 42.28 5.83
N GLY A 119 -22.97 43.31 5.07
CA GLY A 119 -23.66 44.50 5.58
C GLY A 119 -22.92 45.83 5.48
N ALA A 120 -23.22 46.58 4.43
CA ALA A 120 -23.63 47.98 4.48
C ALA A 120 -24.64 48.23 3.36
#